data_AF-A0A8J3ASH8-F1
#
_entry.id   AF-A0A8J3ASH8-F1
#
_cell.length_a   1.000
_cell.length_b   1.000
_cell.length_c   1.000
_cell.angle_alpha   90.00
_cell.angle_beta   90.00
_cell.angle_gamma   90.00
#
_symmetry.space_group_name_H-M   'P 1'
#
loop_
_entity.id
_entity.type
_entity.pdbx_description
1 polymer ?
#
loop_
_entity_poly.entity_id
_entity_poly.type
_entity_poly.pdbx_seq_one_letter_code
_entity_poly.pdbx_strand_id
1 'polypeptide(L)'
;MQIALPVVKCFASTEVIFQGLCMKSLITLLLVLTVSGAALAEKPSAESIEKLLIVTDSDKVMDQMFDHLDGFMKNMVNQSVQQNKMNEEGRKVMDNFMARMVKVMREELSWEQTKPIYVQVYSENFTQQEVDDLLTFYATPTGKALIEKMPVVMGKSMELTQARIGPMMQRMQMEMRAAVAEVKAAQKADGAQ
;
A
#
# COMPACT_ATOMS: atom_id res chain seq x y z
N MET A 1 79.61 -59.80 17.59
CA MET A 1 78.87 -59.34 18.77
C MET A 1 78.68 -57.83 18.64
N GLN A 2 77.45 -57.35 18.74
CA GLN A 2 76.97 -55.95 18.79
C GLN A 2 77.43 -54.96 17.68
N ILE A 3 76.58 -54.71 16.66
CA ILE A 3 75.64 -53.57 16.49
C ILE A 3 76.28 -52.31 15.88
N ALA A 4 75.81 -51.98 14.68
CA ALA A 4 76.01 -50.75 13.94
C ALA A 4 75.11 -49.60 14.46
N LEU A 5 75.54 -48.35 14.27
CA LEU A 5 74.78 -47.25 13.64
C LEU A 5 75.52 -45.91 13.74
N PRO A 6 75.64 -45.18 12.60
CA PRO A 6 75.71 -43.73 12.58
C PRO A 6 74.62 -43.14 11.67
N VAL A 7 73.85 -42.15 12.13
CA VAL A 7 72.94 -41.34 11.28
C VAL A 7 72.78 -39.97 11.97
N VAL A 8 73.42 -38.87 11.55
CA VAL A 8 73.22 -37.99 10.37
C VAL A 8 71.85 -37.27 10.36
N LYS A 9 71.91 -35.93 10.46
CA LYS A 9 70.96 -34.90 9.97
C LYS A 9 69.47 -35.02 10.35
N CYS A 10 68.98 -34.04 11.10
CA CYS A 10 67.70 -33.38 10.80
C CYS A 10 67.51 -32.13 11.69
N PHE A 11 67.92 -30.96 11.21
CA PHE A 11 67.70 -29.65 11.86
C PHE A 11 66.61 -28.82 11.13
N ALA A 12 65.81 -29.47 10.27
CA ALA A 12 64.88 -28.80 9.35
C ALA A 12 63.39 -28.88 9.75
N SER A 13 63.05 -29.41 10.93
CA SER A 13 61.65 -29.75 11.27
C SER A 13 60.84 -28.67 11.99
N THR A 14 61.42 -27.51 12.34
CA THR A 14 60.74 -26.55 13.24
C THR A 14 59.98 -25.43 12.50
N GLU A 15 60.34 -25.08 11.26
CA GLU A 15 59.65 -24.01 10.50
C GLU A 15 58.32 -24.46 9.87
N VAL A 16 58.18 -25.75 9.56
CA VAL A 16 56.99 -26.28 8.86
C VAL A 16 55.75 -26.32 9.77
N ILE A 17 55.94 -26.38 11.10
CA ILE A 17 54.84 -26.50 12.06
C ILE A 17 54.06 -25.18 12.19
N PHE A 18 54.75 -24.02 12.07
CA PHE A 18 54.11 -22.70 12.20
C PHE A 18 53.28 -22.33 10.95
N GLN A 19 53.73 -22.75 9.75
CA GLN A 19 52.97 -22.60 8.50
C GLN A 19 51.68 -23.45 8.49
N GLY A 20 51.69 -24.62 9.12
CA GLY A 20 50.54 -25.53 9.17
C GLY A 20 49.41 -25.07 10.10
N LEU A 21 49.72 -24.32 11.16
CA LEU A 21 48.72 -23.83 12.13
C LEU A 21 47.94 -22.63 11.58
N CYS A 22 48.64 -21.70 10.91
CA CYS A 22 48.02 -20.51 10.31
C CYS A 22 47.08 -20.91 9.16
N MET A 23 47.46 -21.91 8.35
CA MET A 23 46.64 -22.39 7.23
C MET A 23 45.39 -23.15 7.71
N LYS A 24 45.47 -23.93 8.80
CA LYS A 24 44.30 -24.59 9.40
C LYS A 24 43.33 -23.59 10.02
N SER A 25 43.84 -22.56 10.70
CA SER A 25 43.03 -21.49 11.30
C SER A 25 42.38 -20.58 10.23
N LEU A 26 43.06 -20.35 9.11
CA LEU A 26 42.48 -19.65 7.94
C LEU A 26 41.41 -20.48 7.23
N ILE A 27 41.57 -21.80 7.14
CA ILE A 27 40.56 -22.70 6.54
C ILE A 27 39.32 -22.83 7.46
N THR A 28 39.50 -22.77 8.79
CA THR A 28 38.35 -22.78 9.71
C THR A 28 37.59 -21.44 9.69
N LEU A 29 38.29 -20.31 9.50
CA LEU A 29 37.66 -18.99 9.36
C LEU A 29 36.92 -18.82 8.01
N LEU A 30 37.40 -19.48 6.95
CA LEU A 30 36.78 -19.44 5.62
C LEU A 30 35.52 -20.34 5.51
N LEU A 31 35.41 -21.38 6.34
CA LEU A 31 34.26 -22.30 6.35
C LEU A 31 33.05 -21.76 7.13
N VAL A 32 33.24 -20.73 7.98
CA VAL A 32 32.16 -20.10 8.78
C VAL A 32 31.48 -18.95 8.00
N LEU A 33 32.06 -18.47 6.89
CA LEU A 33 31.49 -17.36 6.11
C LEU A 33 30.44 -17.76 5.05
N THR A 34 30.21 -19.06 4.81
CA THR A 34 29.33 -19.51 3.71
C THR A 34 27.89 -19.78 4.11
N VAL A 35 27.51 -19.59 5.38
CA VAL A 35 26.10 -19.51 5.80
C VAL A 35 25.63 -18.06 5.87
N SER A 36 25.98 -17.27 4.85
CA SER A 36 25.08 -16.19 4.42
C SER A 36 24.04 -16.85 3.52
N GLY A 37 23.19 -17.68 4.13
CA GLY A 37 22.01 -18.19 3.43
C GLY A 37 21.31 -16.97 2.84
N ALA A 38 21.02 -17.00 1.55
CA ALA A 38 19.98 -16.14 1.04
C ALA A 38 18.80 -16.35 1.98
N ALA A 39 18.50 -15.35 2.81
CA ALA A 39 17.23 -15.29 3.50
C ALA A 39 16.22 -15.19 2.37
N LEU A 40 15.83 -16.35 1.84
CA LEU A 40 14.72 -16.43 0.92
C LEU A 40 13.56 -15.96 1.77
N ALA A 41 13.21 -14.71 1.53
CA ALA A 41 11.94 -14.12 1.90
C ALA A 41 10.86 -15.19 1.80
N GLU A 42 10.49 -15.77 2.95
CA GLU A 42 9.46 -16.80 2.99
C GLU A 42 8.17 -16.13 2.52
N LYS A 43 7.46 -16.78 1.59
CA LYS A 43 6.17 -16.26 1.15
C LYS A 43 5.20 -16.30 2.34
N PRO A 44 4.39 -15.25 2.52
CA PRO A 44 3.41 -15.24 3.59
C PRO A 44 2.36 -16.33 3.36
N SER A 45 1.90 -16.93 4.45
CA SER A 45 0.77 -17.85 4.45
C SER A 45 -0.53 -17.10 4.17
N ALA A 46 -1.48 -17.77 3.50
CA ALA A 46 -2.79 -17.19 3.22
C ALA A 46 -3.51 -16.75 4.51
N GLU A 47 -3.34 -17.51 5.60
CA GLU A 47 -3.92 -17.19 6.91
C GLU A 47 -3.36 -15.89 7.50
N SER A 48 -2.05 -15.65 7.39
CA SER A 48 -1.43 -14.42 7.91
C SER A 48 -1.90 -13.20 7.13
N ILE A 49 -2.03 -13.33 5.80
CA ILE A 49 -2.57 -12.26 4.96
C ILE A 49 -4.05 -12.00 5.29
N GLU A 50 -4.86 -13.04 5.41
CA GLU A 50 -6.28 -12.88 5.75
C GLU A 50 -6.45 -12.17 7.10
N LYS A 51 -5.66 -12.55 8.10
CA LYS A 51 -5.61 -11.82 9.38
C LYS A 51 -5.24 -10.36 9.16
N LEU A 52 -4.23 -10.05 8.35
CA LEU A 52 -3.80 -8.68 8.07
C LEU A 52 -4.92 -7.87 7.43
N LEU A 53 -5.62 -8.43 6.45
CA LEU A 53 -6.73 -7.76 5.77
C LEU A 53 -7.90 -7.50 6.72
N ILE A 54 -8.21 -8.44 7.62
CA ILE A 54 -9.27 -8.28 8.62
C ILE A 54 -8.89 -7.24 9.67
N VAL A 55 -7.67 -7.27 10.22
CA VAL A 55 -7.29 -6.29 11.27
C VAL A 55 -7.17 -4.87 10.72
N THR A 56 -7.03 -4.71 9.41
CA THR A 56 -7.03 -3.42 8.71
C THR A 56 -8.43 -3.00 8.24
N ASP A 57 -9.48 -3.72 8.65
CA ASP A 57 -10.89 -3.45 8.33
C ASP A 57 -11.19 -3.44 6.81
N SER A 58 -10.46 -4.25 6.03
CA SER A 58 -10.65 -4.33 4.56
C SER A 58 -12.05 -4.81 4.17
N ASP A 59 -12.64 -5.71 4.95
CA ASP A 59 -14.02 -6.19 4.83
C ASP A 59 -15.03 -5.06 5.03
N LYS A 60 -14.86 -4.28 6.09
CA LYS A 60 -15.74 -3.14 6.40
C LYS A 60 -15.64 -2.04 5.35
N VAL A 61 -14.45 -1.79 4.79
CA VAL A 61 -14.27 -0.82 3.71
C VAL A 61 -15.07 -1.23 2.47
N MET A 62 -15.12 -2.52 2.13
CA MET A 62 -15.96 -3.01 1.03
C MET A 62 -17.44 -2.84 1.32
N ASP A 63 -17.90 -3.17 2.53
CA ASP A 63 -19.30 -2.98 2.93
C ASP A 63 -19.71 -1.51 2.84
N GLN A 64 -18.88 -0.60 3.38
CA GLN A 64 -19.09 0.84 3.29
C GLN A 64 -19.16 1.32 1.84
N MET A 65 -18.37 0.72 0.94
CA MET A 65 -18.41 1.05 -0.48
C MET A 65 -19.74 0.67 -1.13
N PHE A 66 -20.26 -0.53 -0.84
CA PHE A 66 -21.58 -0.91 -1.35
C PHE A 66 -22.71 -0.06 -0.78
N ASP A 67 -22.62 0.35 0.47
CA ASP A 67 -23.62 1.23 1.09
C ASP A 67 -23.58 2.63 0.46
N HIS A 68 -22.38 3.14 0.14
CA HIS A 68 -22.22 4.37 -0.61
C HIS A 68 -22.81 4.27 -2.02
N LEU A 69 -22.55 3.16 -2.73
CA LEU A 69 -23.11 2.89 -4.06
C LEU A 69 -24.65 2.83 -4.03
N ASP A 70 -25.24 2.15 -3.04
CA ASP A 70 -26.70 2.08 -2.87
C ASP A 70 -27.31 3.48 -2.65
N GLY A 71 -26.72 4.29 -1.76
CA GLY A 71 -27.14 5.67 -1.54
C GLY A 71 -27.02 6.53 -2.80
N PHE A 72 -25.92 6.40 -3.54
CA PHE A 72 -25.71 7.09 -4.81
C PHE A 72 -26.77 6.71 -5.86
N MET A 73 -27.05 5.42 -6.02
CA MET A 73 -28.07 4.94 -6.96
C MET A 73 -29.48 5.44 -6.59
N LYS A 74 -29.86 5.39 -5.31
CA LYS A 74 -31.14 5.94 -4.84
C LYS A 74 -31.27 7.43 -5.18
N ASN A 75 -30.20 8.20 -5.00
CA ASN A 75 -30.18 9.61 -5.36
C ASN A 75 -30.34 9.82 -6.88
N MET A 76 -29.67 9.01 -7.71
CA MET A 76 -29.85 9.06 -9.16
C MET A 76 -31.28 8.76 -9.59
N VAL A 77 -31.92 7.74 -9.01
CA VAL A 77 -33.33 7.43 -9.32
C VAL A 77 -34.23 8.59 -8.94
N ASN A 78 -34.08 9.13 -7.73
CA ASN A 78 -34.88 10.28 -7.27
C ASN A 78 -34.70 11.49 -8.19
N GLN A 79 -33.48 11.77 -8.64
CA GLN A 79 -33.21 12.85 -9.59
C GLN A 79 -33.87 12.59 -10.95
N SER A 80 -33.75 11.37 -11.49
CA SER A 80 -34.39 11.00 -12.76
C SER A 80 -35.90 11.09 -12.70
N VAL A 81 -36.52 10.66 -11.59
CA VAL A 81 -37.96 10.79 -11.36
C VAL A 81 -38.39 12.25 -11.44
N GLN A 82 -37.66 13.15 -10.78
CA GLN A 82 -37.96 14.59 -10.81
C GLN A 82 -37.76 15.20 -12.20
N GLN A 83 -36.67 14.88 -12.90
CA GLN A 83 -36.35 15.45 -14.20
C GLN A 83 -37.27 14.96 -15.33
N ASN A 84 -37.54 13.67 -15.37
CA ASN A 84 -38.33 13.05 -16.44
C ASN A 84 -39.82 12.95 -16.11
N LYS A 85 -40.26 13.49 -14.96
CA LYS A 85 -41.63 13.38 -14.44
C LYS A 85 -42.14 11.93 -14.49
N MET A 86 -41.28 11.00 -14.06
CA MET A 86 -41.54 9.57 -14.17
C MET A 86 -42.73 9.19 -13.27
N ASN A 87 -43.66 8.41 -13.83
CA ASN A 87 -44.79 7.89 -13.07
C ASN A 87 -44.33 6.79 -12.10
N GLU A 88 -45.24 6.36 -11.22
CA GLU A 88 -44.95 5.38 -10.18
C GLU A 88 -44.50 4.02 -10.72
N GLU A 89 -45.09 3.59 -11.84
CA GLU A 89 -44.71 2.32 -12.51
C GLU A 89 -43.28 2.37 -13.05
N GLY A 90 -42.91 3.46 -13.75
CA GLY A 90 -41.55 3.67 -14.23
C GLY A 90 -40.53 3.75 -13.09
N ARG A 91 -40.89 4.43 -11.98
CA ARG A 91 -40.05 4.48 -10.77
C ARG A 91 -39.81 3.07 -10.22
N LYS A 92 -40.86 2.25 -10.09
CA LYS A 92 -40.75 0.88 -9.59
C LYS A 92 -39.88 0.00 -10.48
N VAL A 93 -39.96 0.16 -11.81
CA VAL A 93 -39.07 -0.54 -12.76
C VAL A 93 -37.62 -0.14 -12.51
N MET A 94 -37.36 1.16 -12.35
CA MET A 94 -36.01 1.66 -12.10
C MET A 94 -35.45 1.21 -10.75
N ASP A 95 -36.24 1.30 -9.68
CA ASP A 95 -35.87 0.83 -8.34
C ASP A 95 -35.51 -0.66 -8.37
N ASN A 96 -36.33 -1.48 -9.04
CA ASN A 96 -36.06 -2.92 -9.19
C ASN A 96 -34.80 -3.19 -10.03
N PHE A 97 -34.57 -2.42 -11.09
CA PHE A 97 -33.36 -2.54 -11.91
C PHE A 97 -32.10 -2.22 -11.10
N MET A 98 -32.09 -1.10 -10.37
CA MET A 98 -30.98 -0.71 -9.52
C MET A 98 -30.74 -1.72 -8.40
N ALA A 99 -31.79 -2.24 -7.76
CA ALA A 99 -31.67 -3.29 -6.75
C ALA A 99 -31.04 -4.58 -7.32
N ARG A 100 -31.41 -4.99 -8.54
CA ARG A 100 -30.75 -6.13 -9.21
C ARG A 100 -29.27 -5.84 -9.51
N MET A 101 -28.94 -4.63 -9.93
CA MET A 101 -27.55 -4.23 -10.16
C MET A 101 -26.71 -4.26 -8.90
N VAL A 102 -27.21 -3.67 -7.79
CA VAL A 102 -26.56 -3.75 -6.46
C VAL A 102 -26.35 -5.20 -6.07
N LYS A 103 -27.36 -6.05 -6.27
CA LYS A 103 -27.29 -7.46 -5.93
C LYS A 103 -26.17 -8.18 -6.70
N VAL A 104 -26.12 -8.02 -8.02
CA VAL A 104 -25.04 -8.61 -8.86
C VAL A 104 -23.68 -8.11 -8.40
N MET A 105 -23.52 -6.80 -8.16
CA MET A 105 -22.26 -6.27 -7.66
C MET A 105 -21.86 -6.86 -6.30
N ARG A 106 -22.80 -7.00 -5.36
CA ARG A 106 -22.51 -7.64 -4.06
C ARG A 106 -22.17 -9.12 -4.22
N GLU A 107 -22.82 -9.84 -5.12
CA GLU A 107 -22.53 -11.26 -5.38
C GLU A 107 -21.12 -11.45 -5.97
N GLU A 108 -20.72 -10.62 -6.93
CA GLU A 108 -19.42 -10.72 -7.62
C GLU A 108 -18.25 -10.08 -6.87
N LEU A 109 -18.52 -9.01 -6.12
CA LEU A 109 -17.49 -8.20 -5.45
C LEU A 109 -17.56 -8.31 -3.93
N SER A 110 -18.29 -9.29 -3.39
CA SER A 110 -18.27 -9.56 -1.94
C SER A 110 -16.87 -9.86 -1.45
N TRP A 111 -16.68 -9.71 -0.13
CA TRP A 111 -15.44 -10.08 0.54
C TRP A 111 -14.99 -11.50 0.19
N GLU A 112 -15.91 -12.48 0.17
CA GLU A 112 -15.53 -13.86 -0.11
C GLU A 112 -15.05 -14.11 -1.55
N GLN A 113 -15.56 -13.35 -2.52
CA GLN A 113 -15.09 -13.45 -3.91
C GLN A 113 -13.80 -12.69 -4.15
N THR A 114 -13.61 -11.56 -3.48
CA THR A 114 -12.48 -10.68 -3.74
C THR A 114 -11.27 -10.99 -2.86
N LYS A 115 -11.47 -11.53 -1.65
CA LYS A 115 -10.40 -11.92 -0.72
C LYS A 115 -9.31 -12.78 -1.37
N PRO A 116 -9.59 -13.84 -2.16
CA PRO A 116 -8.54 -14.61 -2.81
C PRO A 116 -7.62 -13.78 -3.70
N ILE A 117 -8.16 -12.75 -4.35
CA ILE A 117 -7.39 -11.83 -5.21
C ILE A 117 -6.43 -11.02 -4.34
N TYR A 118 -6.89 -10.46 -3.22
CA TYR A 118 -6.03 -9.74 -2.28
C TYR A 118 -4.97 -10.65 -1.67
N VAL A 119 -5.34 -11.88 -1.28
CA VAL A 119 -4.39 -12.86 -0.76
C VAL A 119 -3.29 -13.14 -1.78
N GLN A 120 -3.63 -13.32 -3.06
CA GLN A 120 -2.65 -13.49 -4.11
C GLN A 120 -1.72 -12.28 -4.24
N VAL A 121 -2.29 -11.06 -4.32
CA VAL A 121 -1.50 -9.82 -4.46
C VAL A 121 -0.52 -9.65 -3.30
N TYR A 122 -0.97 -9.85 -2.06
CA TYR A 122 -0.07 -9.74 -0.91
C TYR A 122 0.98 -10.86 -0.90
N SER A 123 0.62 -12.09 -1.29
CA SER A 123 1.56 -13.21 -1.36
C SER A 123 2.68 -13.02 -2.40
N GLU A 124 2.40 -12.25 -3.45
CA GLU A 124 3.38 -11.92 -4.50
C GLU A 124 4.29 -10.74 -4.12
N ASN A 125 3.87 -9.87 -3.20
CA ASN A 125 4.54 -8.59 -2.94
C ASN A 125 5.17 -8.47 -1.55
N PHE A 126 4.78 -9.33 -0.60
CA PHE A 126 5.29 -9.29 0.77
C PHE A 126 5.95 -10.60 1.15
N THR A 127 6.77 -10.52 2.18
CA THR A 127 7.34 -11.67 2.89
C THR A 127 6.49 -12.00 4.12
N GLN A 128 6.59 -13.23 4.63
CA GLN A 128 5.94 -13.65 5.88
C GLN A 128 6.35 -12.73 7.05
N GLN A 129 7.65 -12.42 7.14
CA GLN A 129 8.17 -11.53 8.17
C GLN A 129 7.53 -10.14 8.13
N GLU A 130 7.40 -9.53 6.95
CA GLU A 130 6.76 -8.21 6.83
C GLU A 130 5.27 -8.24 7.19
N VAL A 131 4.56 -9.32 6.83
CA VAL A 131 3.15 -9.49 7.22
C VAL A 131 3.03 -9.63 8.75
N ASP A 132 3.92 -10.38 9.39
CA ASP A 132 3.93 -10.55 10.85
C ASP A 132 4.29 -9.24 11.58
N ASP A 133 5.21 -8.46 11.04
CA ASP A 133 5.58 -7.16 11.58
C ASP A 133 4.40 -6.17 11.48
N LEU A 134 3.67 -6.18 10.35
CA LEU A 134 2.45 -5.37 10.17
C LEU A 134 1.35 -5.80 11.14
N LEU A 135 1.11 -7.10 11.30
CA LEU A 135 0.15 -7.64 12.27
C LEU A 135 0.49 -7.22 13.69
N THR A 136 1.77 -7.29 14.07
CA THR A 136 2.26 -6.84 15.38
C THR A 136 2.03 -5.35 15.58
N PHE A 137 2.33 -4.54 14.56
CA PHE A 137 2.10 -3.10 14.61
C PHE A 137 0.61 -2.76 14.77
N TYR A 138 -0.27 -3.34 13.95
CA TYR A 138 -1.71 -3.08 14.01
C TYR A 138 -2.37 -3.62 15.28
N ALA A 139 -1.75 -4.58 15.98
CA ALA A 139 -2.21 -5.01 17.30
C ALA A 139 -1.95 -3.96 18.40
N THR A 140 -1.01 -3.03 18.21
CA THR A 140 -0.69 -2.00 19.21
C THR A 140 -1.81 -0.95 19.34
N PRO A 141 -1.93 -0.25 20.48
CA PRO A 141 -2.90 0.85 20.63
C PRO A 141 -2.75 1.94 19.55
N THR A 142 -1.51 2.23 19.15
CA THR A 142 -1.22 3.21 18.09
C THR A 142 -1.63 2.70 16.71
N GLY A 143 -1.36 1.43 16.39
CA GLY A 143 -1.75 0.82 15.12
C GLY A 143 -3.27 0.78 14.93
N LYS A 144 -4.02 0.39 15.97
CA LYS A 144 -5.49 0.45 15.95
C LYS A 144 -6.00 1.88 15.79
N ALA A 145 -5.44 2.81 16.56
CA ALA A 145 -5.81 4.22 16.46
C ALA A 145 -5.51 4.81 15.07
N LEU A 146 -4.49 4.31 14.36
CA LEU A 146 -4.22 4.71 12.99
C LEU A 146 -5.37 4.28 12.07
N ILE A 147 -5.77 3.00 12.09
CA ILE A 147 -6.88 2.48 11.28
C ILE A 147 -8.16 3.29 11.52
N GLU A 148 -8.51 3.55 12.77
CA GLU A 148 -9.72 4.30 13.15
C GLU A 148 -9.67 5.77 12.74
N LYS A 149 -8.50 6.42 12.84
CA LYS A 149 -8.38 7.87 12.64
C LYS A 149 -8.07 8.25 11.20
N MET A 150 -7.50 7.36 10.38
CA MET A 150 -7.15 7.67 9.00
C MET A 150 -8.35 8.17 8.17
N PRO A 151 -9.55 7.54 8.23
CA PRO A 151 -10.74 8.07 7.56
C PRO A 151 -11.11 9.49 8.01
N VAL A 152 -10.99 9.78 9.32
CA VAL A 152 -11.27 11.11 9.89
C VAL A 152 -10.24 12.13 9.41
N VAL A 153 -8.96 11.77 9.39
CA VAL A 153 -7.88 12.65 8.90
C VAL A 153 -8.10 12.98 7.43
N MET A 154 -8.37 11.99 6.59
CA MET A 154 -8.65 12.20 5.16
C MET A 154 -9.90 13.07 4.96
N GLY A 155 -10.99 12.75 5.66
CA GLY A 155 -12.25 13.52 5.60
C GLY A 155 -12.06 14.98 6.00
N LYS A 156 -11.37 15.24 7.11
CA LYS A 156 -11.11 16.61 7.57
C LYS A 156 -10.15 17.37 6.65
N SER A 157 -9.16 16.68 6.09
CA SER A 157 -8.23 17.28 5.13
C SER A 157 -8.95 17.73 3.86
N MET A 158 -9.88 16.92 3.35
CA MET A 158 -10.71 17.28 2.20
C MET A 158 -11.63 18.46 2.52
N GLU A 159 -12.32 18.46 3.66
CA GLU A 159 -13.18 19.56 4.11
C GLU A 159 -12.42 20.90 4.18
N LEU A 160 -11.26 20.90 4.83
CA LEU A 160 -10.44 22.11 5.00
C LEU A 160 -9.84 22.59 3.67
N THR A 161 -9.53 21.68 2.76
CA THR A 161 -9.05 22.03 1.41
C THR A 161 -10.18 22.65 0.59
N GLN A 162 -11.38 22.07 0.64
CA GLN A 162 -12.57 22.59 -0.04
C GLN A 162 -12.90 24.02 0.41
N ALA A 163 -12.73 24.32 1.71
CA ALA A 163 -12.93 25.67 2.25
C ALA A 163 -11.97 26.72 1.66
N ARG A 164 -10.83 26.32 1.09
CA ARG A 164 -9.88 27.23 0.44
C ARG A 164 -10.23 27.55 -1.02
N ILE A 165 -11.06 26.75 -1.67
CA ILE A 165 -11.39 26.91 -3.09
C ILE A 165 -12.12 28.23 -3.35
N GLY A 166 -13.08 28.61 -2.49
CA GLY A 166 -13.82 29.87 -2.63
C GLY A 166 -12.89 31.11 -2.65
N PRO A 167 -12.09 31.33 -1.59
CA PRO A 167 -11.11 32.43 -1.56
C PRO A 167 -10.10 32.40 -2.71
N MET A 168 -9.63 31.20 -3.10
CA MET A 168 -8.73 31.03 -4.24
C MET A 168 -9.37 31.53 -5.53
N MET A 169 -10.62 31.12 -5.81
CA MET A 169 -11.37 31.55 -7.00
C MET A 169 -11.61 33.07 -7.02
N GLN A 170 -11.90 33.67 -5.86
CA GLN A 170 -12.03 35.13 -5.75
C GLN A 170 -10.72 35.83 -6.08
N ARG A 171 -9.59 35.34 -5.56
CA ARG A 171 -8.27 35.88 -5.89
C ARG A 171 -7.98 35.77 -7.38
N MET A 172 -8.23 34.61 -8.00
CA MET A 172 -8.06 34.44 -9.45
C MET A 172 -8.90 35.43 -10.27
N GLN A 173 -10.13 35.72 -9.86
CA GLN A 173 -10.98 36.72 -10.53
C GLN A 173 -10.40 38.15 -10.41
N MET A 174 -9.80 38.50 -9.26
CA MET A 174 -9.14 39.80 -9.08
C MET A 174 -7.90 39.93 -9.98
N GLU A 175 -7.05 38.91 -10.02
CA GLU A 175 -5.85 38.89 -10.88
C GLU A 175 -6.25 39.00 -12.36
N MET A 176 -7.31 38.29 -12.79
CA MET A 176 -7.83 38.39 -14.17
C MET A 176 -8.30 39.82 -14.50
N ARG A 177 -9.00 40.48 -13.59
CA ARG A 177 -9.46 41.87 -13.79
C ARG A 177 -8.28 42.84 -13.88
N ALA A 178 -7.26 42.67 -13.04
CA ALA A 178 -6.04 43.46 -13.08
C ALA A 178 -5.33 43.30 -14.42
N ALA A 179 -5.11 42.07 -14.87
CA ALA A 179 -4.49 41.78 -16.16
C ALA A 179 -5.26 42.40 -17.34
N VAL A 180 -6.61 42.32 -17.35
CA VAL A 180 -7.43 42.96 -18.39
C VAL A 180 -7.29 44.49 -18.38
N ALA A 181 -7.18 45.10 -17.19
CA ALA A 181 -6.97 46.54 -17.07
C ALA A 181 -5.58 46.95 -17.60
N GLU A 182 -4.55 46.18 -17.27
CA GLU A 182 -3.18 46.40 -17.76
C GLU A 182 -3.09 46.28 -19.29
N VAL A 183 -3.70 45.26 -19.89
CA VAL A 183 -3.75 45.09 -21.35
C VAL A 183 -4.44 46.30 -22.01
N LYS A 184 -5.57 46.75 -21.48
CA LYS A 184 -6.27 47.94 -22.00
C LYS A 184 -5.43 49.20 -21.89
N ALA A 185 -4.66 49.36 -20.81
CA ALA A 185 -3.77 50.50 -20.62
C ALA A 185 -2.61 50.46 -21.63
N ALA A 186 -1.98 49.30 -21.83
CA ALA A 186 -0.92 49.12 -22.81
C ALA A 186 -1.38 49.41 -24.25
N GLN A 187 -2.56 48.90 -24.63
CA GLN A 187 -3.14 49.14 -25.97
C GLN A 187 -3.45 50.63 -26.23
N LYS A 188 -3.89 51.37 -25.20
CA LYS A 188 -4.13 52.82 -25.31
C LYS A 188 -2.83 53.62 -25.45
N ALA A 189 -1.74 53.15 -24.82
CA ALA A 189 -0.43 53.80 -24.92
C ALA A 189 0.19 53.60 -26.32
N ASP A 190 0.02 52.42 -26.93
CA ASP A 190 0.49 52.13 -28.29
C ASP A 190 -0.31 52.88 -29.37
N GLY A 191 -1.63 53.03 -29.20
CA GLY A 191 -2.48 53.73 -30.18
C GLY A 191 -2.43 55.27 -30.12
N ALA A 192 -1.62 55.84 -29.23
CA ALA A 192 -1.40 57.28 -29.10
C ALA A 192 -0.07 57.76 -29.72
N GLN A 193 0.66 56.86 -30.39
CA GLN A 193 1.81 57.14 -31.27
C GLN A 193 1.38 57.19 -32.73
#